data_AF-A0A068S3N3-F1
#
_entry.id   AF-A0A068S3N3-F1
#
_cell.length_a   1.000
_cell.length_b   1.000
_cell.length_c   1.000
_cell.angle_alpha   90.00
_cell.angle_beta   90.00
_cell.angle_gamma   90.00
#
_symmetry.space_group_name_H-M   'P 1'
#
loop_
_entity.id
_entity.type
_entity.pdbx_description
1 polymer ?
#
loop_
_entity_poly.entity_id
_entity_poly.type
_entity_poly.pdbx_seq_one_letter_code
_entity_poly.pdbx_strand_id
1 'polypeptide(L)'
;MHIISTDDDNAPGCQILDGFAILVQLTLAMTALTALGIKRWRERPRRPVNIWILDVSKQFIGAGTVHFLNLGISYLAGRPANGPPSNLCVWYFLSLLIDTTLGIAILWFWLRILEWTLEHVILNSSSSSSKQRRSSTTTTRLSLFDGYGPPPFWPSMLCRWSVQTGVFVLATLCMKICIYASFQAFPVIFDLGDWVLAHIKETRYQVVFVMFVFPLFMNAFQFCVIDSIIKGTIHPPRYCQDPSLWTNAAIKETNSRSNDDWRENTTTTTTWQPNHNHNHHGDEERTPLLSA
;
A
#
# COMPACT_ATOMS: atom_id res chain seq x y z
N MET A 1 19.24 -37.06 -18.93
CA MET A 1 19.84 -35.74 -19.18
C MET A 1 21.22 -35.98 -19.74
N HIS A 2 21.36 -35.96 -21.07
CA HIS A 2 22.65 -36.11 -21.73
C HIS A 2 23.38 -34.77 -21.63
N ILE A 3 24.49 -34.74 -20.90
CA ILE A 3 25.48 -33.68 -21.01
C ILE A 3 26.45 -34.14 -22.09
N ILE A 4 26.42 -33.47 -23.24
CA ILE A 4 27.56 -33.40 -24.15
C ILE A 4 28.06 -31.98 -24.01
N SER A 5 29.20 -31.86 -23.34
CA SER A 5 30.07 -30.70 -23.43
C SER A 5 30.88 -30.84 -24.72
N THR A 6 30.68 -29.93 -25.65
CA THR A 6 31.69 -29.59 -26.67
C THR A 6 31.82 -28.09 -26.65
N ASP A 7 33.01 -27.62 -26.29
CA ASP A 7 33.44 -26.23 -26.42
C ASP A 7 33.16 -25.74 -27.84
N ASP A 8 32.44 -24.62 -27.95
CA ASP A 8 32.42 -23.77 -29.13
C ASP A 8 32.36 -22.30 -28.66
N ASP A 9 33.27 -21.49 -29.19
CA ASP A 9 33.53 -20.09 -28.85
C ASP A 9 32.41 -19.15 -29.36
N ASN A 10 31.23 -19.30 -28.77
CA ASN A 10 30.15 -18.32 -28.81
C ASN A 10 29.28 -18.56 -27.59
N ALA A 11 29.63 -17.96 -26.45
CA ALA A 11 28.72 -17.88 -25.32
C ALA A 11 27.71 -16.74 -25.57
N PRO A 12 26.46 -17.00 -26.02
CA PRO A 12 25.40 -16.04 -25.75
C PRO A 12 25.28 -15.98 -24.23
N GLY A 13 25.84 -14.92 -23.63
CA GLY A 13 25.80 -14.70 -22.19
C GLY A 13 24.39 -14.95 -21.67
N CYS A 14 24.29 -15.72 -20.58
CA CYS A 14 23.07 -16.08 -19.87
C CYS A 14 21.98 -14.99 -19.99
N GLN A 15 21.08 -15.16 -20.96
CA GLN A 15 20.03 -14.19 -21.27
C GLN A 15 18.90 -14.33 -20.25
N ILE A 16 19.15 -13.87 -19.02
CA ILE A 16 18.19 -13.89 -17.91
C ILE A 16 17.00 -12.92 -18.15
N LEU A 17 17.10 -12.05 -19.16
CA LEU A 17 15.96 -11.33 -19.75
C LEU A 17 15.89 -11.63 -21.25
N ASP A 18 15.46 -12.84 -21.60
CA ASP A 18 15.00 -13.10 -22.96
C ASP A 18 13.75 -12.23 -23.25
N GLY A 19 13.59 -11.76 -24.49
CA GLY A 19 12.44 -10.93 -24.90
C GLY A 19 11.09 -11.62 -24.63
N PHE A 20 11.09 -12.96 -24.64
CA PHE A 20 9.96 -13.78 -24.23
C PHE A 20 9.53 -13.56 -22.77
N ALA A 21 10.47 -13.42 -21.84
CA ALA A 21 10.17 -13.21 -20.42
C ALA A 21 9.50 -11.84 -20.17
N ILE A 22 9.97 -10.80 -20.88
CA ILE A 22 9.38 -9.46 -20.84
C ILE A 22 7.95 -9.51 -21.38
N LEU A 23 7.72 -10.20 -22.51
CA LEU A 23 6.39 -10.37 -23.09
C LEU A 23 5.41 -11.03 -22.11
N VAL A 24 5.85 -12.10 -21.44
CA VAL A 24 5.04 -12.79 -20.42
C VAL A 24 4.71 -11.87 -19.26
N GLN A 25 5.70 -11.17 -18.70
CA GLN A 25 5.49 -10.23 -17.59
C GLN A 25 4.52 -9.09 -17.95
N LEU A 26 4.67 -8.49 -19.13
CA LEU A 26 3.75 -7.47 -19.63
C LEU A 26 2.33 -8.02 -19.78
N THR A 27 2.19 -9.24 -20.31
CA THR A 27 0.87 -9.87 -20.47
C THR A 27 0.19 -10.12 -19.12
N LEU A 28 0.94 -10.61 -18.13
CA LEU A 28 0.42 -10.82 -16.77
C LEU A 28 0.03 -9.49 -16.11
N ALA A 29 0.86 -8.44 -16.24
CA ALA A 29 0.57 -7.12 -15.73
C ALA A 29 -0.68 -6.50 -16.38
N MET A 30 -0.81 -6.60 -17.70
CA MET A 30 -1.98 -6.12 -18.42
C MET A 30 -3.25 -6.89 -18.05
N THR A 31 -3.16 -8.20 -17.82
CA THR A 31 -4.28 -9.01 -17.34
C THR A 31 -4.75 -8.55 -15.97
N ALA A 32 -3.82 -8.33 -15.03
CA ALA A 32 -4.13 -7.80 -13.71
C ALA A 32 -4.80 -6.42 -13.77
N LEU A 33 -4.24 -5.48 -14.54
CA LEU A 33 -4.82 -4.14 -14.74
C LEU A 33 -6.22 -4.21 -15.35
N THR A 34 -6.42 -5.09 -16.33
CA THR A 34 -7.72 -5.29 -16.98
C THR A 34 -8.74 -5.84 -15.99
N ALA A 35 -8.37 -6.84 -15.18
CA ALA A 35 -9.25 -7.40 -14.15
C ALA A 35 -9.67 -6.33 -13.11
N LEU A 36 -8.71 -5.52 -12.64
CA LEU A 36 -8.99 -4.41 -11.71
C LEU A 36 -9.82 -3.30 -12.36
N GLY A 37 -9.59 -2.99 -13.63
CA GLY A 37 -10.37 -2.03 -14.41
C GLY A 37 -11.83 -2.48 -14.59
N ILE A 38 -12.05 -3.74 -14.96
CA ILE A 38 -13.38 -4.35 -15.06
C ILE A 38 -14.08 -4.31 -13.69
N LYS A 39 -13.36 -4.68 -12.64
CA LYS A 39 -13.87 -4.63 -11.27
C LYS A 39 -14.35 -3.22 -10.93
N ARG A 40 -13.50 -2.21 -11.11
CA ARG A 40 -13.83 -0.78 -10.92
C ARG A 40 -15.06 -0.36 -11.72
N TRP A 41 -15.17 -0.77 -12.98
CA TRP A 41 -16.31 -0.41 -13.83
C TRP A 41 -17.64 -0.97 -13.32
N ARG A 42 -17.61 -2.17 -12.72
CA ARG A 42 -18.77 -2.83 -12.09
C ARG A 42 -19.13 -2.26 -10.72
N GLU A 43 -18.27 -1.46 -10.08
CA GLU A 43 -18.56 -0.85 -8.78
C GLU A 43 -19.66 0.22 -8.87
N ARG A 44 -20.56 0.22 -7.88
CA ARG A 44 -21.61 1.23 -7.70
C ARG A 44 -21.63 1.67 -6.23
N PRO A 45 -21.36 2.96 -5.89
CA PRO A 45 -20.82 4.03 -6.73
C PRO A 45 -19.36 3.78 -7.15
N ARG A 46 -18.92 4.38 -8.26
CA ARG A 46 -17.57 4.19 -8.81
C ARG A 46 -16.53 4.99 -8.03
N ARG A 47 -15.42 4.36 -7.62
CA ARG A 47 -14.28 5.03 -6.97
C ARG A 47 -13.63 6.06 -7.93
N PRO A 48 -13.26 7.26 -7.46
CA PRO A 48 -12.55 8.25 -8.27
C PRO A 48 -11.20 7.70 -8.74
N VAL A 49 -10.79 8.06 -9.97
CA VAL A 49 -9.62 7.47 -10.64
C VAL A 49 -8.34 7.68 -9.84
N ASN A 50 -8.15 8.86 -9.24
CA ASN A 50 -6.93 9.20 -8.51
C ASN A 50 -6.69 8.27 -7.31
N ILE A 51 -7.76 7.97 -6.55
CA ILE A 51 -7.71 7.04 -5.41
C ILE A 51 -7.45 5.62 -5.90
N TRP A 52 -8.14 5.21 -6.97
CA TRP A 52 -7.97 3.89 -7.55
C TRP A 52 -6.52 3.66 -8.03
N ILE A 53 -5.90 4.62 -8.73
CA ILE A 53 -4.51 4.52 -9.16
C ILE A 53 -3.56 4.34 -7.97
N LEU A 54 -3.79 5.07 -6.87
CA LEU A 54 -2.98 4.95 -5.66
C LEU A 54 -3.13 3.59 -4.95
N ASP A 55 -4.31 2.98 -5.03
CA ASP A 55 -4.53 1.64 -4.47
C ASP A 55 -3.99 0.53 -5.38
N VAL A 56 -4.06 0.72 -6.71
CA VAL A 56 -3.41 -0.15 -7.69
C VAL A 56 -1.89 -0.08 -7.51
N SER A 57 -1.31 1.11 -7.37
CA SER A 57 0.15 1.28 -7.23
C SER A 57 0.69 0.58 -5.98
N LYS A 58 -0.04 0.58 -4.85
CA LYS A 58 0.30 -0.21 -3.65
C LYS A 58 0.42 -1.70 -3.97
N GLN A 59 -0.55 -2.24 -4.70
CA GLN A 59 -0.59 -3.66 -5.06
C GLN A 59 0.57 -4.02 -5.98
N PHE A 60 0.91 -3.17 -6.95
CA PHE A 60 2.07 -3.36 -7.82
C PHE A 60 3.40 -3.30 -7.07
N ILE A 61 3.53 -2.40 -6.09
CA ILE A 61 4.72 -2.35 -5.23
C ILE A 61 4.85 -3.64 -4.42
N GLY A 62 3.77 -4.12 -3.79
CA GLY A 62 3.78 -5.39 -3.07
C GLY A 62 4.08 -6.59 -3.96
N ALA A 63 3.49 -6.67 -5.15
CA ALA A 63 3.77 -7.72 -6.13
C ALA A 63 5.23 -7.68 -6.60
N GLY A 64 5.78 -6.49 -6.84
CA GLY A 64 7.19 -6.29 -7.13
C GLY A 64 8.08 -6.78 -5.98
N THR A 65 7.76 -6.43 -4.74
CA THR A 65 8.49 -6.93 -3.56
C THR A 65 8.49 -8.45 -3.50
N VAL A 66 7.33 -9.11 -3.64
CA VAL A 66 7.26 -10.58 -3.65
C VAL A 66 8.06 -11.17 -4.82
N HIS A 67 7.99 -10.58 -6.00
CA HIS A 67 8.75 -11.01 -7.17
C HIS A 67 10.26 -11.00 -6.91
N PHE A 68 10.80 -9.89 -6.38
CA PHE A 68 12.22 -9.78 -6.05
C PHE A 68 12.64 -10.71 -4.90
N LEU A 69 11.79 -10.92 -3.90
CA LEU A 69 12.05 -11.90 -2.83
C LEU A 69 12.07 -13.32 -3.38
N ASN A 70 11.14 -13.69 -4.26
CA ASN A 70 11.13 -14.99 -4.92
C ASN A 70 12.41 -15.22 -5.73
N LEU A 71 12.88 -14.20 -6.45
CA LEU A 71 14.15 -14.25 -7.17
C LEU A 71 15.35 -14.39 -6.21
N GLY A 72 15.37 -13.60 -5.13
CA GLY A 72 16.42 -13.65 -4.12
C GLY A 72 16.49 -14.99 -3.38
N ILE A 73 15.34 -15.56 -3.02
CA ILE A 73 15.24 -16.89 -2.42
C ILE A 73 15.74 -17.93 -3.42
N SER A 74 15.37 -17.83 -4.70
CA SER A 74 15.86 -18.76 -5.74
C SER A 74 17.38 -18.68 -5.92
N TYR A 75 17.96 -17.48 -5.86
CA TYR A 75 19.41 -17.28 -5.92
C TYR A 75 20.13 -17.88 -4.70
N LEU A 76 19.56 -17.73 -3.50
CA LEU A 76 20.12 -18.27 -2.26
C LEU A 76 19.94 -19.80 -2.16
N ALA A 77 18.77 -20.31 -2.55
CA ALA A 77 18.40 -21.71 -2.53
C ALA A 77 19.02 -22.52 -3.68
N GLY A 78 19.41 -21.86 -4.78
CA GLY A 78 20.14 -22.45 -5.91
C GLY A 78 21.58 -22.88 -5.60
N ARG A 79 22.04 -22.71 -4.35
CA ARG A 79 23.28 -23.30 -3.82
C ARG A 79 22.99 -24.33 -2.71
N PRO A 80 22.24 -25.42 -2.99
CA PRO A 80 22.03 -26.44 -1.99
C PRO A 80 23.36 -27.18 -1.76
N ALA A 81 23.96 -26.99 -0.58
CA ALA A 81 25.14 -27.76 -0.20
C ALA A 81 24.82 -29.25 0.05
N ASN A 82 23.56 -29.61 0.38
CA ASN A 82 23.18 -30.97 0.83
C ASN A 82 21.70 -31.38 0.59
N GLY A 83 21.07 -31.01 -0.54
CA GLY A 83 19.66 -31.39 -0.83
C GLY A 83 19.48 -32.00 -2.23
N PRO A 84 18.48 -32.88 -2.45
CA PRO A 84 18.15 -33.35 -3.79
C PRO A 84 17.69 -32.17 -4.67
N PRO A 85 18.06 -32.12 -5.96
CA PRO A 85 17.62 -31.06 -6.86
C PRO A 85 16.11 -31.18 -7.08
N SER A 86 15.31 -30.38 -6.39
CA SER A 86 13.87 -30.30 -6.65
C SER A 86 13.62 -29.61 -8.00
N ASN A 87 12.60 -30.07 -8.72
CA ASN A 87 12.27 -29.50 -10.02
C ASN A 87 11.84 -28.04 -9.85
N LEU A 88 12.52 -27.13 -10.55
CA LEU A 88 12.30 -25.69 -10.43
C LEU A 88 10.86 -25.29 -10.80
N CYS A 89 10.22 -26.00 -11.74
CA CYS A 89 8.82 -25.78 -12.10
C CYS A 89 7.87 -26.13 -10.94
N VAL A 90 8.19 -27.18 -10.18
CA VAL A 90 7.38 -27.60 -9.03
C VAL A 90 7.52 -26.58 -7.90
N TRP A 91 8.75 -26.11 -7.64
CA TRP A 91 8.99 -25.05 -6.67
C TRP A 91 8.25 -23.75 -7.04
N TYR A 92 8.37 -23.29 -8.30
CA TYR A 92 7.66 -22.09 -8.77
C TYR A 92 6.15 -22.25 -8.70
N PHE A 93 5.61 -23.40 -9.14
CA PHE A 93 4.19 -23.70 -9.11
C PHE A 93 3.64 -23.66 -7.69
N LEU A 94 4.28 -24.36 -6.75
CA LEU A 94 3.85 -24.41 -5.36
C LEU A 94 4.00 -23.05 -4.67
N SER A 95 5.11 -22.35 -4.89
CA SER A 95 5.33 -21.01 -4.34
C SER A 95 4.21 -20.06 -4.77
N LEU A 96 3.88 -20.04 -6.07
CA LEU A 96 2.79 -19.22 -6.59
C LEU A 96 1.41 -19.68 -6.10
N LEU A 97 1.14 -20.99 -6.08
CA LEU A 97 -0.13 -21.55 -5.62
C LEU A 97 -0.38 -21.17 -4.16
N ILE A 98 0.61 -21.32 -3.29
CA ILE A 98 0.49 -20.99 -1.87
C ILE A 98 0.44 -19.47 -1.64
N ASP A 99 1.24 -18.68 -2.36
CA ASP A 99 1.19 -17.21 -2.31
C ASP A 99 -0.21 -16.66 -2.66
N THR A 100 -0.83 -17.22 -3.69
CA THR A 100 -2.14 -16.77 -4.22
C THR A 100 -3.34 -17.38 -3.48
N THR A 101 -3.13 -18.38 -2.62
CA THR A 101 -4.20 -19.02 -1.83
C THR A 101 -4.05 -18.69 -0.35
N LEU A 102 -3.18 -19.41 0.36
CA LEU A 102 -2.91 -19.23 1.79
C LEU A 102 -2.30 -17.85 2.08
N GLY A 103 -1.46 -17.35 1.16
CA GLY A 103 -0.83 -16.04 1.30
C GLY A 103 -1.82 -14.90 1.42
N ILE A 104 -2.96 -14.95 0.73
CA ILE A 104 -4.01 -13.93 0.86
C ILE A 104 -4.59 -13.93 2.30
N ALA A 105 -4.84 -15.11 2.87
CA ALA A 105 -5.37 -15.22 4.23
C ALA A 105 -4.35 -14.73 5.28
N ILE A 106 -3.09 -15.11 5.12
CA ILE A 106 -1.99 -14.67 5.98
C ILE A 106 -1.77 -13.16 5.85
N LEU A 107 -1.82 -12.61 4.64
CA LEU A 107 -1.70 -11.17 4.39
C LEU A 107 -2.81 -10.40 5.11
N TRP A 108 -4.07 -10.84 4.99
CA TRP A 108 -5.19 -10.22 5.70
C TRP A 108 -4.96 -10.23 7.22
N PHE A 109 -4.51 -11.34 7.78
CA PHE A 109 -4.21 -11.46 9.20
C PHE A 109 -3.09 -10.50 9.64
N TRP A 110 -1.99 -10.41 8.90
CA TRP A 110 -0.91 -9.46 9.20
C TRP A 110 -1.34 -8.01 9.08
N LEU A 111 -2.17 -7.66 8.09
CA LEU A 111 -2.71 -6.31 7.96
C LEU A 111 -3.52 -5.92 9.20
N ARG A 112 -4.32 -6.84 9.76
CA ARG A 112 -5.07 -6.61 11.00
C ARG A 112 -4.19 -6.50 12.23
N ILE A 113 -3.15 -7.32 12.35
CA ILE A 113 -2.19 -7.21 13.46
C ILE A 113 -1.46 -5.89 13.39
N LEU A 114 -0.93 -5.51 12.22
CA LEU A 114 -0.17 -4.27 12.06
C LEU A 114 -1.05 -3.05 12.35
N GLU A 115 -2.31 -3.06 11.91
CA GLU A 115 -3.31 -2.07 12.28
C GLU A 115 -3.47 -1.97 13.81
N TRP A 116 -3.76 -3.09 14.47
CA TRP A 116 -3.92 -3.15 15.92
C TRP A 116 -2.68 -2.65 16.66
N THR A 117 -1.48 -3.09 16.26
CA THR A 117 -0.22 -2.67 16.90
C THR A 117 0.03 -1.16 16.75
N LEU A 118 -0.25 -0.59 15.56
CA LEU A 118 -0.04 0.84 15.32
C LEU A 118 -1.01 1.68 16.16
N GLU A 119 -2.27 1.26 16.28
CA GLU A 119 -3.23 1.93 17.15
C GLU A 119 -2.78 1.90 18.62
N HIS A 120 -2.32 0.74 19.11
CA HIS A 120 -1.86 0.61 20.49
C HIS A 120 -0.56 1.38 20.77
N VAL A 121 0.41 1.38 19.85
CA VAL A 121 1.66 2.13 20.00
C VAL A 121 1.40 3.64 20.03
N ILE A 122 0.55 4.16 19.13
CA ILE A 122 0.24 5.59 19.04
C ILE A 122 -0.54 6.08 20.28
N LEU A 123 -1.47 5.26 20.80
CA LEU A 123 -2.22 5.59 22.00
C LEU A 123 -1.34 5.59 23.25
N ASN A 124 -0.36 4.68 23.35
CA ASN A 124 0.55 4.62 24.48
C ASN A 124 1.56 5.78 24.50
N SER A 125 2.02 6.26 23.33
CA SER A 125 2.88 7.44 23.23
C SER A 125 2.17 8.77 23.53
N SER A 126 0.84 8.81 23.52
CA SER A 126 0.05 10.02 23.80
C SER A 126 -0.34 10.19 25.28
N SER A 127 0.24 9.42 26.20
CA SER A 127 -0.03 9.55 27.66
C SER A 127 0.48 10.84 28.30
N SER A 128 1.09 11.75 27.53
CA SER A 128 1.38 13.13 27.95
C SER A 128 0.61 14.12 27.08
N SER A 129 -0.70 14.26 27.29
CA SER A 129 -1.44 15.54 27.31
C SER A 129 -2.96 15.32 27.35
N SER A 130 -3.54 15.61 28.51
CA SER A 130 -4.89 16.15 28.76
C SER A 130 -6.11 15.62 27.97
N LYS A 131 -7.06 15.09 28.76
CA LYS A 131 -8.50 15.11 28.48
C LYS A 131 -8.93 16.50 27.97
N GLN A 132 -9.23 16.64 26.67
CA GLN A 132 -10.04 17.76 26.17
C GLN A 132 -10.95 17.29 25.03
N ARG A 133 -12.25 17.28 25.35
CA ARG A 133 -13.42 17.49 24.49
C ARG A 133 -13.25 17.25 22.98
N ARG A 134 -13.88 16.17 22.53
CA ARG A 134 -14.84 16.09 21.40
C ARG A 134 -15.09 17.45 20.70
N SER A 135 -14.19 17.84 19.83
CA SER A 135 -14.41 18.88 18.81
C SER A 135 -13.38 18.69 17.71
N SER A 136 -13.83 18.89 16.48
CA SER A 136 -13.23 18.49 15.21
C SER A 136 -11.93 19.22 14.86
N THR A 137 -10.90 19.12 15.70
CA THR A 137 -9.56 19.62 15.41
C THR A 137 -8.69 18.45 14.97
N THR A 138 -8.07 18.64 13.82
CA THR A 138 -7.12 17.80 13.07
C THR A 138 -5.93 17.32 13.91
N THR A 139 -6.16 16.51 14.93
CA THR A 139 -5.14 15.60 15.42
C THR A 139 -5.10 14.47 14.42
N THR A 140 -3.99 14.40 13.69
CA THR A 140 -3.58 13.34 12.78
C THR A 140 -3.55 12.00 13.52
N ARG A 141 -4.71 11.46 13.89
CA ARG A 141 -4.86 10.03 14.08
C ARG A 141 -4.65 9.47 12.70
N LEU A 142 -3.41 9.06 12.44
CA LEU A 142 -3.06 8.27 11.27
C LEU A 142 -3.69 6.90 11.46
N SER A 143 -5.02 6.85 11.42
CA SER A 143 -5.70 5.62 11.10
C SER A 143 -5.22 5.30 9.69
N LEU A 144 -4.49 4.19 9.53
CA LEU A 144 -4.14 3.61 8.22
C LEU A 144 -5.36 3.47 7.27
N PHE A 145 -6.51 3.60 7.91
CA PHE A 145 -7.85 3.30 7.53
C PHE A 145 -8.68 4.54 7.14
N ASP A 146 -8.27 5.73 7.57
CA ASP A 146 -8.84 6.96 7.05
C ASP A 146 -8.45 7.07 5.57
N GLY A 147 -9.45 7.09 4.70
CA GLY A 147 -9.24 7.28 3.27
C GLY A 147 -8.38 8.52 3.00
N TYR A 148 -7.82 8.62 1.80
CA TYR A 148 -7.13 9.85 1.39
C TYR A 148 -8.10 11.02 1.63
N GLY A 149 -7.74 11.98 2.49
CA GLY A 149 -8.66 13.07 2.85
C GLY A 149 -9.11 13.84 1.60
N PRO A 150 -10.16 14.69 1.71
CA PRO A 150 -10.43 15.66 0.66
C PRO A 150 -9.15 16.47 0.40
N PRO A 151 -8.76 16.69 -0.87
CA PRO A 151 -7.53 17.40 -1.16
C PRO A 151 -7.67 18.86 -0.71
N PRO A 152 -6.56 19.42 -0.23
CA PRO A 152 -6.11 20.60 -0.94
C PRO A 152 -4.73 20.46 -1.60
N PHE A 153 -3.90 19.46 -1.26
CA PHE A 153 -2.54 19.35 -1.84
C PHE A 153 -2.00 17.91 -1.99
N TRP A 154 -1.42 17.59 -3.17
CA TRP A 154 -0.76 16.32 -3.51
C TRP A 154 0.29 15.79 -2.51
N PRO A 155 1.17 16.63 -1.90
CA PRO A 155 2.24 16.14 -1.02
C PRO A 155 1.73 15.43 0.23
N SER A 156 0.67 15.96 0.87
CA SER A 156 0.08 15.38 2.06
C SER A 156 -0.61 14.03 1.77
N MET A 157 -1.20 13.90 0.58
CA MET A 157 -1.80 12.65 0.12
C MET A 157 -0.74 11.57 -0.13
N LEU A 158 0.38 11.95 -0.74
CA LEU A 158 1.48 11.03 -1.05
C LEU A 158 2.20 10.53 0.23
N CYS A 159 2.31 11.39 1.24
CA CYS A 159 2.85 10.99 2.56
C CYS A 159 1.95 9.94 3.26
N ARG A 160 0.62 10.14 3.24
CA ARG A 160 -0.30 9.13 3.79
C ARG A 160 -0.27 7.83 2.99
N TRP A 161 -0.23 7.97 1.65
CA TRP A 161 -0.06 6.83 0.75
C TRP A 161 1.22 6.06 1.07
N SER A 162 2.37 6.72 1.24
CA SER A 162 3.65 6.05 1.45
C SER A 162 3.68 5.28 2.77
N VAL A 163 3.08 5.82 3.84
CA VAL A 163 2.96 5.08 5.12
C VAL A 163 2.03 3.87 4.97
N GLN A 164 0.87 4.03 4.32
CA GLN A 164 -0.04 2.90 4.05
C GLN A 164 0.64 1.83 3.17
N THR A 165 1.37 2.24 2.14
CA THR A 165 2.17 1.36 1.28
C THR A 165 3.26 0.67 2.10
N GLY A 166 3.95 1.39 2.99
CA GLY A 166 4.99 0.82 3.85
C GLY A 166 4.44 -0.30 4.75
N VAL A 167 3.27 -0.09 5.37
CA VAL A 167 2.60 -1.13 6.16
C VAL A 167 2.15 -2.30 5.30
N PHE A 168 1.61 -2.04 4.11
CA PHE A 168 1.23 -3.10 3.17
C PHE A 168 2.43 -3.94 2.71
N VAL A 169 3.56 -3.30 2.42
CA VAL A 169 4.83 -3.96 2.06
C VAL A 169 5.36 -4.77 3.24
N LEU A 170 5.33 -4.23 4.46
CA LEU A 170 5.71 -4.97 5.67
C LEU A 170 4.83 -6.20 5.89
N ALA A 171 3.50 -6.06 5.75
CA ALA A 171 2.57 -7.19 5.83
C ALA A 171 2.88 -8.25 4.76
N THR A 172 3.21 -7.81 3.54
CA THR A 172 3.59 -8.68 2.43
C THR A 172 4.90 -9.42 2.71
N LEU A 173 5.89 -8.75 3.31
CA LEU A 173 7.16 -9.35 3.75
C LEU A 173 6.92 -10.42 4.83
N CYS A 174 6.17 -10.10 5.88
CA CYS A 174 5.82 -11.04 6.94
C CYS A 174 5.06 -12.25 6.38
N MET A 175 4.08 -12.01 5.51
CA MET A 175 3.35 -13.08 4.81
C MET A 175 4.30 -13.99 4.03
N LYS A 176 5.25 -13.43 3.28
CA LYS A 176 6.19 -14.23 2.48
C LYS A 176 7.12 -15.07 3.35
N ILE A 177 7.58 -14.51 4.48
CA ILE A 177 8.38 -15.24 5.47
C ILE A 177 7.58 -16.41 6.05
N CYS A 178 6.31 -16.22 6.40
CA CYS A 178 5.44 -17.29 6.90
C CYS A 178 5.26 -18.42 5.88
N ILE A 179 5.08 -18.10 4.59
CA ILE A 179 4.97 -19.11 3.53
C ILE A 179 6.27 -19.89 3.37
N TYR A 180 7.40 -19.19 3.32
CA TYR A 180 8.70 -19.85 3.22
C TYR A 180 8.96 -20.78 4.41
N ALA A 181 8.65 -20.33 5.63
CA ALA A 181 8.73 -21.17 6.83
C ALA A 181 7.80 -22.39 6.74
N SER A 182 6.62 -22.25 6.14
CA SER A 182 5.67 -23.37 5.94
C SER A 182 6.23 -24.43 5.00
N PHE A 183 6.96 -24.04 3.94
CA PHE A 183 7.63 -25.01 3.06
C PHE A 183 8.74 -25.77 3.77
N GLN A 184 9.44 -25.16 4.72
CA GLN A 184 10.44 -25.84 5.54
C GLN A 184 9.80 -26.79 6.56
N ALA A 185 8.63 -26.42 7.11
CA ALA A 185 7.92 -27.25 8.08
C ALA A 185 7.22 -28.46 7.45
N PHE A 186 6.68 -28.31 6.23
CA PHE A 186 5.88 -29.34 5.56
C PHE A 186 6.45 -29.69 4.18
N PRO A 187 7.53 -30.48 4.11
CA PRO A 187 8.14 -30.86 2.83
C PRO A 187 7.23 -31.74 1.95
N VAL A 188 6.21 -32.38 2.54
CA VAL A 188 5.20 -33.20 1.83
C VAL A 188 4.45 -32.40 0.74
N ILE A 189 4.42 -31.06 0.84
CA ILE A 189 3.80 -30.20 -0.18
C ILE A 189 4.54 -30.34 -1.53
N PHE A 190 5.84 -30.66 -1.53
CA PHE A 190 6.60 -30.89 -2.77
C PHE A 190 6.14 -32.16 -3.49
N ASP A 191 5.87 -33.25 -2.76
CA ASP A 191 5.36 -34.50 -3.32
C ASP A 191 3.99 -34.29 -3.98
N LEU A 192 3.13 -33.45 -3.38
CA LEU A 192 1.85 -33.06 -3.96
C LEU A 192 2.05 -32.30 -5.28
N GLY A 193 3.01 -31.37 -5.33
CA GLY A 193 3.32 -30.61 -6.54
C GLY A 193 3.87 -31.50 -7.67
N ASP A 194 4.74 -32.44 -7.33
CA ASP A 194 5.24 -33.45 -8.26
C ASP A 194 4.10 -34.32 -8.80
N TRP A 195 3.18 -34.75 -7.95
CA TRP A 195 2.00 -35.50 -8.38
C TRP A 195 1.10 -34.72 -9.34
N VAL A 196 0.83 -33.44 -9.05
CA VAL A 196 0.03 -32.57 -9.94
C VAL A 196 0.71 -32.40 -11.30
N LEU A 197 2.02 -32.14 -11.30
CA LEU A 197 2.75 -31.84 -12.53
C LEU A 197 3.13 -33.09 -13.32
N ALA A 198 3.20 -34.27 -12.70
CA ALA A 198 3.40 -35.55 -13.38
C ALA A 198 2.28 -35.87 -14.39
N HIS A 199 1.10 -35.25 -14.24
CA HIS A 199 0.03 -35.37 -15.23
C HIS A 199 0.38 -34.69 -16.57
N ILE A 200 1.30 -33.72 -16.57
CA ILE A 200 1.81 -33.03 -17.76
C ILE A 200 3.11 -33.70 -18.20
N LYS A 201 3.01 -34.67 -19.12
CA LYS A 201 4.15 -35.53 -19.53
C LYS A 201 5.28 -34.77 -20.23
N GLU A 202 4.99 -33.66 -20.88
CA GLU A 202 5.97 -32.88 -21.66
C GLU A 202 6.47 -31.66 -20.89
N THR A 203 7.80 -31.57 -20.72
CA THR A 203 8.46 -30.48 -20.00
C THR A 203 8.15 -29.10 -20.59
N ARG A 204 7.97 -29.01 -21.92
CA ARG A 204 7.62 -27.74 -22.60
C ARG A 204 6.26 -27.22 -22.15
N TYR A 205 5.26 -28.09 -22.07
CA TYR A 205 3.92 -27.70 -21.61
C TYR A 205 3.91 -27.39 -20.11
N GLN A 206 4.72 -28.08 -19.31
CA GLN A 206 4.88 -27.79 -17.89
C GLN A 206 5.40 -26.37 -17.65
N VAL A 207 6.45 -25.96 -18.37
CA VAL A 207 7.01 -24.60 -18.25
C VAL A 207 5.99 -23.54 -18.67
N VAL A 208 5.31 -23.71 -19.79
CA VAL A 208 4.27 -22.77 -20.26
C VAL A 208 3.11 -22.68 -19.26
N PHE A 209 2.69 -23.82 -18.71
CA PHE A 209 1.63 -23.85 -17.72
C PHE A 209 2.01 -23.09 -16.45
N VAL A 210 3.17 -23.40 -15.86
CA VAL A 210 3.62 -22.84 -14.58
C VAL A 210 4.04 -21.38 -14.68
N MET A 211 4.68 -20.98 -15.78
CA MET A 211 5.23 -19.62 -15.94
C MET A 211 4.24 -18.65 -16.60
N PHE A 212 3.21 -19.13 -17.29
CA PHE A 212 2.27 -18.26 -18.01
C PHE A 212 0.81 -18.55 -17.67
N VAL A 213 0.29 -19.74 -17.99
CA VAL A 213 -1.16 -20.03 -17.90
C VAL A 213 -1.66 -19.91 -16.47
N PHE A 214 -1.03 -20.61 -15.53
CA PHE A 214 -1.43 -20.62 -14.13
C PHE A 214 -1.27 -19.24 -13.45
N PRO A 215 -0.13 -18.52 -13.59
CA PRO A 215 0.00 -17.15 -13.09
C PRO A 215 -1.02 -16.18 -13.67
N LEU A 216 -1.43 -16.35 -14.93
CA LEU A 216 -2.41 -15.46 -15.57
C LEU A 216 -3.74 -15.46 -14.80
N PHE A 217 -4.23 -16.63 -14.42
CA PHE A 217 -5.47 -16.75 -13.64
C PHE A 217 -5.27 -16.43 -12.17
N MET A 218 -4.23 -17.00 -11.54
CA MET A 218 -4.05 -16.87 -10.09
C MET A 218 -3.64 -15.46 -9.67
N ASN A 219 -2.81 -14.76 -10.45
CA ASN A 219 -2.48 -13.37 -10.15
C ASN A 219 -3.69 -12.46 -10.36
N ALA A 220 -4.47 -12.65 -11.43
CA ALA A 220 -5.69 -11.88 -11.64
C ALA A 220 -6.68 -12.06 -10.48
N PHE A 221 -6.85 -13.30 -10.01
CA PHE A 221 -7.63 -13.62 -8.81
C PHE A 221 -7.05 -12.92 -7.57
N GLN A 222 -5.74 -13.04 -7.33
CA GLN A 222 -5.07 -12.44 -6.18
C GLN A 222 -5.26 -10.92 -6.15
N PHE A 223 -4.99 -10.21 -7.25
CA PHE A 223 -5.22 -8.77 -7.35
C PHE A 223 -6.69 -8.42 -7.09
N CYS A 224 -7.63 -9.19 -7.62
CA CYS A 224 -9.05 -8.94 -7.35
C CYS A 224 -9.42 -9.10 -5.88
N VAL A 225 -8.86 -10.10 -5.18
CA VAL A 225 -9.14 -10.33 -3.76
C VAL A 225 -8.43 -9.32 -2.88
N ILE A 226 -7.15 -9.02 -3.15
CA ILE A 226 -6.40 -7.99 -2.43
C ILE A 226 -7.08 -6.62 -2.59
N ASP A 227 -7.56 -6.28 -3.77
CA ASP A 227 -8.34 -5.06 -3.98
C ASP A 227 -9.63 -5.04 -3.14
N SER A 228 -10.33 -6.18 -3.01
CA SER A 228 -11.46 -6.30 -2.08
C SER A 228 -11.04 -6.11 -0.62
N ILE A 229 -9.87 -6.65 -0.22
CA ILE A 229 -9.34 -6.47 1.14
C ILE A 229 -9.03 -5.00 1.34
N ILE A 230 -8.16 -4.38 0.52
CA ILE A 230 -7.81 -2.97 0.63
C ILE A 230 -9.05 -2.09 0.65
N LYS A 231 -10.07 -2.37 -0.17
CA LYS A 231 -11.35 -1.66 -0.14
C LYS A 231 -12.19 -1.93 1.10
N GLY A 232 -12.29 -3.18 1.54
CA GLY A 232 -13.15 -3.61 2.63
C GLY A 232 -12.58 -3.25 4.00
N THR A 233 -11.26 -3.16 4.09
CA THR A 233 -10.63 -2.37 5.12
C THR A 233 -11.06 -0.92 4.85
N ILE A 234 -10.68 -0.22 3.75
CA ILE A 234 -10.88 1.25 3.49
C ILE A 234 -12.37 1.63 3.57
N HIS A 235 -12.89 1.96 4.76
CA HIS A 235 -14.20 2.59 4.90
C HIS A 235 -14.26 3.75 3.92
N PRO A 236 -15.26 3.79 3.00
CA PRO A 236 -15.36 4.92 2.09
C PRO A 236 -15.52 6.15 2.96
N PRO A 237 -14.58 7.11 2.91
CA PRO A 237 -14.77 8.36 3.62
C PRO A 237 -16.08 8.97 3.11
N ARG A 238 -16.91 9.50 4.02
CA ARG A 238 -18.31 9.92 3.74
C ARG A 238 -18.47 10.83 2.52
N TYR A 239 -17.41 11.52 2.09
CA TYR A 239 -17.40 12.34 0.88
C TYR A 239 -17.54 11.56 -0.44
N CYS A 240 -17.21 10.26 -0.50
CA CYS A 240 -17.40 9.45 -1.70
C CYS A 240 -18.88 9.14 -1.97
N GLN A 241 -19.75 9.32 -0.98
CA GLN A 241 -21.20 9.17 -1.11
C GLN A 241 -21.90 10.49 -1.43
N ASP A 242 -21.27 11.64 -1.14
CA ASP A 242 -21.83 12.96 -1.38
C ASP A 242 -20.73 13.91 -1.92
N PRO A 243 -20.74 14.24 -3.22
CA PRO A 243 -19.81 15.17 -3.84
C PRO A 243 -19.78 16.56 -3.17
N SER A 244 -20.89 16.99 -2.55
CA SER A 244 -20.97 18.30 -1.89
C SER A 244 -20.10 18.37 -0.63
N LEU A 245 -19.89 17.24 0.06
CA LEU A 245 -18.98 17.16 1.20
C LEU A 245 -17.52 17.38 0.79
N TRP A 246 -17.15 17.01 -0.44
CA TRP A 246 -15.82 17.26 -0.99
C TRP A 246 -15.58 18.75 -1.22
N THR A 247 -16.56 19.43 -1.83
CA THR A 247 -16.54 20.88 -2.03
C THR A 247 -16.50 21.63 -0.70
N ASN A 248 -17.34 21.23 0.26
CA ASN A 248 -17.41 21.86 1.57
C ASN A 248 -16.13 21.65 2.39
N ALA A 249 -15.48 20.49 2.29
CA ALA A 249 -14.21 20.24 2.96
C ALA A 249 -13.06 21.07 2.36
N ALA A 250 -12.96 21.15 1.03
CA ALA A 250 -11.98 21.98 0.35
C ALA A 250 -12.14 23.48 0.70
N ILE A 251 -13.38 23.97 0.74
CA ILE A 251 -13.71 25.34 1.15
C ILE A 251 -13.33 25.58 2.62
N LYS A 252 -13.69 24.66 3.52
CA LYS A 252 -13.40 24.79 4.96
C LYS A 252 -11.91 24.87 5.23
N GLU A 253 -11.11 24.10 4.51
CA GLU A 253 -9.65 24.05 4.70
C GLU A 253 -8.94 25.27 4.07
N THR A 254 -9.47 25.79 2.96
CA THR A 254 -9.01 27.07 2.39
C THR A 254 -9.28 28.24 3.34
N ASN A 255 -10.45 28.24 3.98
CA ASN A 255 -10.79 29.24 5.00
C ASN A 255 -9.95 29.08 6.28
N SER A 256 -9.63 27.85 6.70
CA SER A 256 -8.72 27.61 7.83
C SER A 256 -7.33 28.15 7.56
N ARG A 257 -6.77 27.91 6.37
CA ARG A 257 -5.45 28.44 6.00
C ARG A 257 -5.44 29.95 5.85
N SER A 258 -6.49 30.55 5.28
CA SER A 258 -6.63 32.01 5.27
C SER A 258 -6.61 32.57 6.70
N ASN A 259 -7.32 31.93 7.64
CA ASN A 259 -7.30 32.34 9.04
C ASN A 259 -5.94 32.16 9.73
N ASP A 260 -5.18 31.11 9.39
CA ASP A 260 -3.82 30.91 9.90
C ASP A 260 -2.84 31.97 9.36
N ASP A 261 -2.96 32.33 8.09
CA ASP A 261 -2.17 33.38 7.41
C ASP A 261 -2.51 34.77 7.98
N TRP A 262 -3.81 35.05 8.24
CA TRP A 262 -4.24 36.24 8.98
C TRP A 262 -3.66 36.27 10.41
N ARG A 263 -3.61 35.13 11.11
CA ARG A 263 -3.02 35.03 12.45
C ARG A 263 -1.52 35.28 12.44
N GLU A 264 -0.80 34.73 11.47
CA GLU A 264 0.65 34.95 11.32
C GLU A 264 0.97 36.42 11.02
N ASN A 265 0.22 37.07 10.13
CA ASN A 265 0.37 38.50 9.85
C ASN A 265 0.02 39.40 11.04
N THR A 266 -1.00 39.04 11.83
CA THR A 266 -1.37 39.81 13.03
C THR A 266 -0.31 39.67 14.13
N THR A 267 0.34 38.50 14.22
CA THR A 267 1.39 38.23 15.22
C THR A 267 2.73 38.91 14.85
N THR A 268 3.04 39.05 13.56
CA THR A 268 4.22 39.81 13.09
C THR A 268 4.03 41.33 13.12
N THR A 269 2.81 41.83 13.24
CA THR A 269 2.53 43.29 13.30
C THR A 269 2.43 43.84 14.73
N THR A 270 2.76 43.05 15.78
CA THR A 270 2.69 43.50 17.19
C THR A 270 4.07 43.73 17.84
N THR A 271 5.05 44.15 17.06
CA THR A 271 6.29 44.75 17.60
C THR A 271 6.57 46.05 16.88
N TRP A 272 5.96 47.14 17.35
CA TRP A 272 6.49 48.51 17.38
C TRP A 272 5.39 49.44 17.93
N GLN A 273 5.36 49.65 19.24
CA GLN A 273 4.82 50.88 19.81
C GLN A 273 5.99 51.63 20.46
N PRO A 274 6.41 52.79 19.92
CA PRO A 274 7.32 53.65 20.64
C PRO A 274 6.55 54.35 21.78
N ASN A 275 7.13 54.22 22.95
CA ASN A 275 6.79 54.88 24.19
C ASN A 275 6.69 56.40 24.00
N HIS A 276 5.56 57.02 24.32
CA HIS A 276 5.52 58.45 24.66
C HIS A 276 4.69 58.66 25.91
N ASN A 277 5.43 58.88 26.99
CA ASN A 277 4.95 59.28 28.30
C ASN A 277 4.86 60.81 28.31
N HIS A 278 3.70 61.38 28.64
CA HIS A 278 3.63 62.75 29.15
C HIS A 278 2.48 62.88 30.16
N ASN A 279 2.86 63.01 31.43
CA ASN A 279 2.00 63.49 32.52
C ASN A 279 1.76 65.00 32.35
N HIS A 280 0.53 65.47 32.62
CA HIS A 280 0.30 66.66 33.46
C HIS A 280 -1.14 66.75 33.98
N HIS A 281 -1.21 67.24 35.22
CA HIS A 281 -2.34 67.55 36.12
C HIS A 281 -3.47 68.44 35.57
N GLY A 282 -4.66 68.34 36.19
CA GLY A 282 -5.49 69.51 36.57
C GLY A 282 -6.99 69.45 36.25
N ASP A 283 -7.80 69.38 37.32
CA ASP A 283 -9.10 70.05 37.58
C ASP A 283 -10.32 69.72 36.67
N GLU A 284 -11.38 69.07 37.18
CA GLU A 284 -12.54 69.62 37.92
C GLU A 284 -13.56 70.35 37.02
N GLU A 285 -14.65 69.69 36.60
CA GLU A 285 -16.04 70.18 36.78
C GLU A 285 -17.17 69.23 36.29
N ARG A 286 -18.25 69.22 37.08
CA ARG A 286 -19.68 68.86 36.86
C ARG A 286 -20.20 69.14 35.43
N THR A 287 -21.22 68.51 34.82
CA THR A 287 -22.52 67.95 35.26
C THR A 287 -23.20 67.25 34.03
N PRO A 288 -24.34 66.54 34.20
CA PRO A 288 -24.96 65.64 33.20
C PRO A 288 -26.24 66.20 32.51
N LEU A 289 -26.77 65.40 31.56
CA LEU A 289 -28.16 65.31 31.06
C LEU A 289 -28.62 66.03 29.77
N LEU A 290 -29.43 65.24 29.04
CA LEU A 290 -30.64 65.55 28.26
C LEU A 290 -30.59 65.65 26.71
N SER A 291 -31.33 64.69 26.14
CA SER A 291 -32.11 64.61 24.89
C SER A 291 -32.30 65.86 24.02
N ALA A 292 -32.28 65.63 22.70
CA ALA A 292 -33.48 65.67 21.84
C ALA A 292 -33.24 64.81 20.59
#